data_AF-A0A2I0CYN0-F1
#
_entry.id   AF-A0A2I0CYN0-F1
#
_cell.length_a   1.000
_cell.length_b   1.000
_cell.length_c   1.000
_cell.angle_alpha   90.00
_cell.angle_beta   90.00
_cell.angle_gamma   90.00
#
_symmetry.space_group_name_H-M   'P 1'
#
loop_
_entity.id
_entity.type
_entity.pdbx_description
1 polymer ?
#
loop_
_entity_poly.entity_id
_entity_poly.type
_entity_poly.pdbx_seq_one_letter_code
_entity_poly.pdbx_strand_id
1 'polypeptide(L)'
;SVLTESPLPSGAGFGLSAAAPLSTLTAVNRLYSLSLSDHDIAVLAHEAEVQHRTGLGDVAACQAGGWVVRNGPGIDAHIHRRYDLTKPVCAVSFGPIHTPSVLGSPKQMERVAQAFPRRAPHNGEDLFSVSQHFALTSGLATTEVLEVIRCCNSGNVPASMTMLGNGVFAYGDSAKEILAPYGEVFECRLAHRGPRITGVNP
;
A
#
# COMPACT_ATOMS: atom_id res chain seq x y z
N SER A 1 -27.00 -7.37 -1.55
CA SER A 1 -25.75 -7.66 -0.80
C SER A 1 -24.58 -7.13 -1.60
N VAL A 2 -23.44 -6.86 -0.95
CA VAL A 2 -22.18 -6.49 -1.61
C VAL A 2 -21.22 -7.66 -1.42
N LEU A 3 -20.58 -8.11 -2.52
CA LEU A 3 -19.51 -9.10 -2.49
C LEU A 3 -18.20 -8.40 -2.87
N THR A 4 -17.18 -8.55 -2.04
CA THR A 4 -15.85 -7.99 -2.27
C THR A 4 -14.86 -9.14 -2.41
N GLU A 5 -14.15 -9.18 -3.53
CA GLU A 5 -13.16 -10.20 -3.83
C GLU A 5 -11.79 -9.55 -4.09
N SER A 6 -10.73 -10.20 -3.63
CA SER A 6 -9.36 -9.78 -3.85
C SER A 6 -8.47 -11.03 -3.92
N PRO A 7 -7.55 -11.11 -4.90
CA PRO A 7 -6.53 -12.16 -4.92
C PRO A 7 -5.43 -11.91 -3.88
N LEU A 8 -5.35 -10.70 -3.32
CA LEU A 8 -4.36 -10.32 -2.32
C LEU A 8 -4.83 -10.68 -0.90
N PRO A 9 -3.91 -11.09 0.00
CA PRO A 9 -4.26 -11.46 1.36
C PRO A 9 -4.68 -10.27 2.22
N SER A 10 -5.71 -10.46 3.04
CA SER A 10 -6.20 -9.45 3.98
C SER A 10 -5.22 -9.21 5.13
N GLY A 11 -5.08 -7.96 5.56
CA GLY A 11 -4.20 -7.56 6.67
C GLY A 11 -2.69 -7.62 6.38
N ALA A 12 -2.29 -7.92 5.13
CA ALA A 12 -0.89 -8.10 4.75
C ALA A 12 -0.20 -6.82 4.21
N GLY A 13 -0.78 -5.64 4.47
CA GLY A 13 -0.20 -4.35 4.05
C GLY A 13 -0.47 -3.95 2.59
N PHE A 14 -1.50 -4.53 1.95
CA PHE A 14 -1.92 -4.22 0.57
C PHE A 14 -2.98 -3.12 0.45
N GLY A 15 -3.42 -2.52 1.57
CA GLY A 15 -4.43 -1.46 1.56
C GLY A 15 -5.85 -1.91 1.19
N LEU A 16 -6.17 -3.21 1.34
CA LEU A 16 -7.49 -3.75 0.99
C LEU A 16 -8.62 -3.17 1.85
N SER A 17 -8.34 -2.74 3.08
CA SER A 17 -9.33 -2.10 3.97
C SER A 17 -9.82 -0.77 3.41
N ALA A 18 -8.98 -0.02 2.70
CA ALA A 18 -9.36 1.20 1.99
C ALA A 18 -9.92 0.92 0.59
N ALA A 19 -9.39 -0.10 -0.11
CA ALA A 19 -9.85 -0.45 -1.45
C ALA A 19 -11.31 -0.93 -1.45
N ALA A 20 -11.71 -1.72 -0.45
CA ALA A 20 -13.06 -2.27 -0.34
C ALA A 20 -14.19 -1.22 -0.21
N PRO A 21 -14.13 -0.22 0.70
CA PRO A 21 -15.12 0.85 0.76
C PRO A 21 -15.08 1.74 -0.48
N LEU A 22 -13.90 2.06 -1.02
CA LEU A 22 -13.79 2.81 -2.27
C LEU A 22 -14.50 2.11 -3.43
N SER A 23 -14.24 0.81 -3.64
CA SER A 23 -14.91 0.04 -4.70
C SER A 23 -16.41 -0.08 -4.46
N THR A 24 -16.82 -0.31 -3.21
CA THR A 24 -18.22 -0.44 -2.82
C THR A 24 -18.99 0.86 -3.07
N LEU A 25 -18.48 1.99 -2.59
CA LEU A 25 -19.11 3.29 -2.76
C LEU A 25 -19.15 3.71 -4.23
N THR A 26 -18.09 3.41 -5.00
CA THR A 26 -18.07 3.63 -6.46
C THR A 26 -19.18 2.83 -7.15
N ALA A 27 -19.34 1.55 -6.80
CA ALA A 27 -20.38 0.69 -7.37
C ALA A 27 -21.79 1.14 -6.96
N VAL A 28 -22.00 1.47 -5.67
CA VAL A 28 -23.28 1.94 -5.13
C VAL A 28 -23.68 3.29 -5.74
N ASN A 29 -22.74 4.23 -5.86
CA ASN A 29 -22.98 5.52 -6.52
C ASN A 29 -23.47 5.31 -7.94
N ARG A 30 -22.87 4.37 -8.69
CA ARG A 30 -23.30 4.03 -10.05
C ARG A 30 -24.65 3.32 -10.09
N LEU A 31 -24.88 2.35 -9.21
CA LEU A 31 -26.11 1.54 -9.19
C LEU A 31 -27.35 2.38 -8.85
N TYR A 32 -27.23 3.29 -7.89
CA TYR A 32 -28.34 4.12 -7.41
C TYR A 32 -28.33 5.54 -7.96
N SER A 33 -27.41 5.88 -8.85
CA SER A 33 -27.27 7.21 -9.46
C SER A 33 -27.22 8.34 -8.41
N LEU A 34 -26.44 8.14 -7.35
CA LEU A 34 -26.39 9.06 -6.20
C LEU A 34 -25.72 10.40 -6.51
N SER A 35 -25.11 10.54 -7.69
CA SER A 35 -24.45 11.76 -8.16
C SER A 35 -23.32 12.24 -7.24
N LEU A 36 -22.69 11.32 -6.50
CA LEU A 36 -21.50 11.59 -5.71
C LEU A 36 -20.31 11.78 -6.65
N SER A 37 -19.47 12.76 -6.36
CA SER A 37 -18.18 12.92 -7.03
C SER A 37 -17.17 11.87 -6.54
N ASP A 38 -16.08 11.69 -7.28
CA ASP A 38 -14.96 10.83 -6.85
C ASP A 38 -14.38 11.28 -5.50
N HIS A 39 -14.41 12.60 -5.25
CA HIS A 39 -13.98 13.19 -3.99
C HIS A 39 -14.94 12.85 -2.84
N ASP A 40 -16.26 12.98 -3.04
CA ASP A 40 -17.26 12.60 -2.03
C ASP A 40 -17.13 11.12 -1.64
N ILE A 41 -16.89 10.25 -2.64
CA ILE A 41 -16.61 8.82 -2.42
C ILE A 41 -15.35 8.63 -1.56
N ALA A 42 -14.28 9.37 -1.86
CA ALA A 42 -13.03 9.31 -1.09
C ALA A 42 -13.21 9.81 0.35
N VAL A 43 -14.00 10.87 0.57
CA VAL A 43 -14.36 11.37 1.91
C VAL A 43 -15.06 10.27 2.70
N LEU A 44 -16.14 9.69 2.17
CA LEU A 44 -16.91 8.64 2.85
C LEU A 44 -16.06 7.39 3.13
N ALA A 45 -15.20 6.99 2.18
CA ALA A 45 -14.29 5.87 2.39
C ALA A 45 -13.24 6.17 3.48
N HIS A 46 -12.72 7.40 3.52
CA HIS A 46 -11.75 7.82 4.53
C HIS A 46 -12.36 7.88 5.93
N GLU A 47 -13.57 8.43 6.05
CA GLU A 47 -14.33 8.45 7.31
C GLU A 47 -14.52 7.03 7.85
N ALA A 48 -14.89 6.08 6.98
CA ALA A 48 -15.02 4.67 7.36
C ALA A 48 -13.69 4.09 7.89
N GLU A 49 -12.57 4.34 7.22
CA GLU A 49 -11.23 3.88 7.65
C GLU A 49 -10.81 4.48 9.00
N VAL A 50 -11.06 5.77 9.21
CA VAL A 50 -10.74 6.47 10.47
C VAL A 50 -11.60 5.96 11.62
N GLN A 51 -12.91 5.81 11.40
CA GLN A 51 -13.85 5.32 12.41
C GLN A 51 -13.48 3.92 12.89
N HIS A 52 -13.04 3.04 11.98
CA HIS A 52 -12.66 1.66 12.29
C HIS A 52 -11.17 1.48 12.64
N ARG A 53 -10.38 2.58 12.58
CA ARG A 53 -8.94 2.59 12.88
C ARG A 53 -8.13 1.61 12.02
N THR A 54 -8.53 1.44 10.77
CA THR A 54 -7.93 0.48 9.83
C THR A 54 -6.87 1.10 8.93
N GLY A 55 -6.93 2.41 8.68
CA GLY A 55 -5.93 3.10 7.87
C GLY A 55 -6.06 4.62 7.88
N LEU A 56 -4.96 5.30 7.55
CA LEU A 56 -4.87 6.78 7.53
C LEU A 56 -4.35 7.33 6.19
N GLY A 57 -4.04 6.48 5.22
CA GLY A 57 -3.33 6.90 4.02
C GLY A 57 -3.70 6.21 2.72
N ASP A 58 -4.25 5.01 2.79
CA ASP A 58 -4.49 4.22 1.58
C ASP A 58 -5.60 4.82 0.71
N VAL A 59 -6.67 5.36 1.33
CA VAL A 59 -7.72 6.08 0.57
C VAL A 59 -7.11 7.24 -0.23
N ALA A 60 -6.25 8.05 0.39
CA ALA A 60 -5.59 9.17 -0.26
C ALA A 60 -4.73 8.72 -1.45
N ALA A 61 -4.01 7.60 -1.29
CA ALA A 61 -3.19 7.01 -2.35
C ALA A 61 -4.05 6.46 -3.50
N CYS A 62 -5.16 5.79 -3.21
CA CYS A 62 -6.01 5.11 -4.18
C CYS A 62 -6.78 6.04 -5.12
N GLN A 63 -6.95 7.33 -4.82
CA GLN A 63 -7.81 8.25 -5.59
C GLN A 63 -7.53 8.31 -7.10
N ALA A 64 -6.27 8.22 -7.55
CA ALA A 64 -5.94 8.48 -8.97
C ALA A 64 -4.86 7.57 -9.58
N GLY A 65 -4.39 6.51 -8.91
CA GLY A 65 -3.35 5.58 -9.41
C GLY A 65 -1.91 6.13 -9.31
N GLY A 66 -0.89 5.41 -9.72
CA GLY A 66 0.50 5.83 -9.51
C GLY A 66 0.95 5.64 -8.07
N TRP A 67 2.18 6.05 -7.78
CA TRP A 67 2.69 6.08 -6.40
C TRP A 67 2.72 7.52 -5.91
N VAL A 68 2.65 7.68 -4.58
CA VAL A 68 2.41 8.99 -3.98
C VAL A 68 3.38 9.34 -2.86
N VAL A 69 3.68 10.63 -2.73
CA VAL A 69 4.23 11.27 -1.53
C VAL A 69 3.18 12.22 -0.99
N ARG A 70 2.79 12.03 0.27
CA ARG A 70 1.79 12.86 0.95
C ARG A 70 2.49 13.87 1.84
N ASN A 71 2.21 15.15 1.67
CA ASN A 71 2.81 16.23 2.46
C ASN A 71 1.91 16.73 3.61
N GLY A 72 0.95 15.92 4.02
CA GLY A 72 0.03 16.25 5.11
C GLY A 72 -0.93 15.11 5.43
N PRO A 73 -1.63 15.21 6.57
CA PRO A 73 -2.67 14.26 6.95
C PRO A 73 -3.95 14.45 6.12
N GLY A 74 -4.73 13.38 6.01
CA GLY A 74 -6.02 13.39 5.30
C GLY A 74 -5.91 13.17 3.79
N ILE A 75 -7.07 13.12 3.13
CA ILE A 75 -7.19 12.87 1.69
C ILE A 75 -7.00 14.12 0.82
N ASP A 76 -7.14 15.31 1.42
CA ASP A 76 -7.05 16.62 0.75
C ASP A 76 -5.67 17.27 0.89
N ALA A 77 -4.75 16.63 1.62
CA ALA A 77 -3.38 17.10 1.71
C ALA A 77 -2.74 17.19 0.32
N HIS A 78 -1.67 17.97 0.20
CA HIS A 78 -0.90 18.02 -1.03
C HIS A 78 -0.26 16.64 -1.31
N ILE A 79 -0.64 16.01 -2.44
CA ILE A 79 -0.17 14.70 -2.87
C ILE A 79 0.66 14.85 -4.15
N HIS A 80 1.96 14.54 -4.07
CA HIS A 80 2.79 14.38 -5.26
C HIS A 80 2.60 12.97 -5.82
N ARG A 81 2.12 12.86 -7.05
CA ARG A 81 1.83 11.58 -7.71
C ARG A 81 2.74 11.39 -8.92
N ARG A 82 3.29 10.18 -9.07
CA ARG A 82 4.22 9.82 -10.15
C ARG A 82 3.86 8.47 -10.77
N TYR A 83 4.27 8.30 -12.02
CA TYR A 83 3.96 7.14 -12.87
C TYR A 83 5.21 6.60 -13.57
N ASP A 84 6.38 6.77 -12.95
CA ASP A 84 7.70 6.44 -13.50
C ASP A 84 8.16 5.00 -13.19
N LEU A 85 7.32 4.17 -12.56
CA LEU A 85 7.55 2.72 -12.44
C LEU A 85 6.91 2.00 -13.62
N THR A 86 7.74 1.40 -14.48
CA THR A 86 7.31 0.74 -15.72
C THR A 86 7.42 -0.78 -15.68
N LYS A 87 8.21 -1.31 -14.74
CA LYS A 87 8.40 -2.76 -14.53
C LYS A 87 7.43 -3.32 -13.49
N PRO A 88 7.29 -4.65 -13.37
CA PRO A 88 6.45 -5.26 -12.33
C PRO A 88 6.92 -4.91 -10.92
N VAL A 89 5.95 -4.85 -10.00
CA VAL A 89 6.17 -4.86 -8.56
C VAL A 89 5.65 -6.20 -8.05
N CYS A 90 6.54 -7.05 -7.55
CA CYS A 90 6.19 -8.35 -6.99
C CYS A 90 6.13 -8.26 -5.47
N ALA A 91 5.25 -9.02 -4.83
CA ALA A 91 5.18 -9.09 -3.37
C ALA A 91 5.02 -10.53 -2.87
N VAL A 92 5.56 -10.79 -1.69
CA VAL A 92 5.34 -12.01 -0.91
C VAL A 92 4.82 -11.64 0.48
N SER A 93 3.91 -12.45 1.02
CA SER A 93 3.36 -12.24 2.36
C SER A 93 3.50 -13.49 3.22
N PHE A 94 3.90 -13.25 4.46
CA PHE A 94 3.97 -14.20 5.58
C PHE A 94 2.81 -13.98 6.56
N GLY A 95 1.76 -13.26 6.15
CA GLY A 95 0.56 -12.97 6.94
C GLY A 95 0.49 -11.56 7.52
N PRO A 96 -0.52 -11.30 8.37
CA PRO A 96 -0.75 -9.97 8.93
C PRO A 96 0.20 -9.67 10.10
N ILE A 97 0.52 -8.38 10.28
CA ILE A 97 1.04 -7.89 11.56
C ILE A 97 -0.14 -7.30 12.32
N HIS A 98 -0.19 -7.54 13.63
CA HIS A 98 -1.21 -6.95 14.49
C HIS A 98 -0.99 -5.43 14.62
N THR A 99 -1.52 -4.69 13.67
CA THR A 99 -1.38 -3.23 13.52
C THR A 99 -1.74 -2.46 14.81
N PRO A 100 -2.82 -2.80 15.55
CA PRO A 100 -3.15 -2.10 16.79
C PRO A 100 -2.06 -2.18 17.87
N SER A 101 -1.32 -3.31 17.96
CA SER A 101 -0.22 -3.41 18.92
C SER A 101 1.01 -2.58 18.54
N VAL A 102 1.23 -2.34 17.24
CA VAL A 102 2.28 -1.44 16.76
C VAL A 102 1.93 0.01 17.09
N LEU A 103 0.73 0.45 16.71
CA LEU A 103 0.26 1.82 16.92
C LEU A 103 0.03 2.16 18.41
N GLY A 104 -0.30 1.17 19.23
CA GLY A 104 -0.51 1.33 20.67
C GLY A 104 0.76 1.40 21.51
N SER A 105 1.95 1.24 20.91
CA SER A 105 3.23 1.25 21.63
C SER A 105 3.96 2.59 21.45
N PRO A 106 4.04 3.46 22.49
CA PRO A 106 4.74 4.75 22.39
C PRO A 106 6.20 4.61 21.97
N LYS A 107 6.89 3.58 22.49
CA LYS A 107 8.29 3.29 22.15
C LYS A 107 8.46 2.90 20.69
N GLN A 108 7.52 2.12 20.14
CA GLN A 108 7.57 1.76 18.73
C GLN A 108 7.25 2.97 17.85
N MET A 109 6.29 3.80 18.26
CA MET A 109 5.96 5.03 17.55
C MET A 109 7.12 6.04 17.53
N GLU A 110 7.90 6.13 18.60
CA GLU A 110 9.11 6.94 18.62
C GLU A 110 10.14 6.46 17.60
N ARG A 111 10.39 5.15 17.49
CA ARG A 111 11.29 4.58 16.47
C ARG A 111 10.79 4.85 15.06
N VAL A 112 9.48 4.69 14.83
CA VAL A 112 8.84 5.02 13.55
C VAL A 112 9.06 6.49 13.19
N ALA A 113 8.88 7.39 14.15
CA ALA A 113 9.11 8.82 13.95
C ALA A 113 10.58 9.14 13.65
N GLN A 114 11.52 8.50 14.35
CA GLN A 114 12.96 8.68 14.12
C GLN A 114 13.42 8.13 12.77
N ALA A 115 12.82 7.02 12.32
CA ALA A 115 13.10 6.40 11.04
C ALA A 115 12.46 7.14 9.85
N PHE A 116 11.54 8.08 10.10
CA PHE A 116 10.78 8.76 9.05
C PHE A 116 11.72 9.45 8.04
N PRO A 117 11.49 9.28 6.72
CA PRO A 117 12.33 9.87 5.70
C PRO A 117 12.42 11.39 5.81
N ARG A 118 13.65 11.93 5.85
CA ARG A 118 13.89 13.39 5.89
C ARG A 118 13.78 14.08 4.52
N ARG A 119 13.55 13.29 3.46
CA ARG A 119 13.38 13.77 2.09
C ARG A 119 12.34 12.93 1.38
N ALA A 120 11.70 13.53 0.38
CA ALA A 120 10.94 12.77 -0.60
C ALA A 120 11.88 11.96 -1.52
N PRO A 121 11.43 10.80 -2.03
CA PRO A 121 12.12 10.12 -3.11
C PRO A 121 12.09 10.93 -4.40
N HIS A 122 13.18 10.90 -5.17
CA HIS A 122 13.33 11.65 -6.42
C HIS A 122 12.57 11.01 -7.59
N ASN A 123 12.49 9.68 -7.59
CA ASN A 123 11.84 8.87 -8.63
C ASN A 123 11.37 7.53 -8.03
N GLY A 124 10.74 6.70 -8.86
CA GLY A 124 10.23 5.40 -8.45
C GLY A 124 11.29 4.42 -7.91
N GLU A 125 12.52 4.40 -8.41
CA GLU A 125 13.57 3.51 -7.88
C GLU A 125 14.06 3.98 -6.51
N ASP A 126 14.26 5.29 -6.34
CA ASP A 126 14.65 5.90 -5.08
C ASP A 126 13.56 5.77 -3.99
N LEU A 127 12.29 5.61 -4.38
CA LEU A 127 11.23 5.23 -3.44
C LEU A 127 11.58 3.93 -2.70
N PHE A 128 12.06 2.90 -3.41
CA PHE A 128 12.42 1.62 -2.79
C PHE A 128 13.59 1.78 -1.82
N SER A 129 14.60 2.58 -2.17
CA SER A 129 15.74 2.86 -1.30
C SER A 129 15.31 3.56 -0.01
N VAL A 130 14.44 4.59 -0.12
CA VAL A 130 13.90 5.32 1.03
C VAL A 130 13.00 4.41 1.89
N SER A 131 12.13 3.62 1.27
CA SER A 131 11.25 2.68 1.96
C SER A 131 12.04 1.59 2.67
N GLN A 132 13.08 1.03 2.04
CA GLN A 132 13.94 0.01 2.65
C GLN A 132 14.64 0.57 3.89
N HIS A 133 15.22 1.77 3.79
CA HIS A 133 15.85 2.41 4.94
C HIS A 133 14.88 2.58 6.11
N PHE A 134 13.65 3.04 5.84
CA PHE A 134 12.60 3.14 6.85
C PHE A 134 12.25 1.78 7.46
N ALA A 135 12.07 0.74 6.65
CA ALA A 135 11.74 -0.60 7.13
C ALA A 135 12.82 -1.17 8.07
N LEU A 136 14.10 -0.99 7.71
CA LEU A 136 15.24 -1.49 8.48
C LEU A 136 15.47 -0.72 9.80
N THR A 137 15.13 0.56 9.85
CA THR A 137 15.44 1.43 11.00
C THR A 137 14.25 1.67 11.93
N SER A 138 13.01 1.50 11.45
CA SER A 138 11.79 1.66 12.25
C SER A 138 11.58 0.56 13.29
N GLY A 139 12.29 -0.56 13.17
CA GLY A 139 12.10 -1.75 14.01
C GLY A 139 10.78 -2.47 13.73
N LEU A 140 10.18 -2.26 12.55
CA LEU A 140 8.97 -2.97 12.09
C LEU A 140 9.29 -4.27 11.36
N ALA A 141 10.45 -4.34 10.70
CA ALA A 141 10.86 -5.50 9.94
C ALA A 141 11.03 -6.75 10.82
N THR A 142 10.34 -7.82 10.45
CA THR A 142 10.47 -9.16 11.03
C THR A 142 11.73 -9.86 10.51
N THR A 143 12.09 -10.99 11.11
CA THR A 143 13.24 -11.79 10.67
C THR A 143 13.09 -12.24 9.21
N GLU A 144 11.88 -12.66 8.83
CA GLU A 144 11.53 -13.08 7.47
C GLU A 144 11.68 -11.92 6.47
N VAL A 145 11.14 -10.75 6.81
CA VAL A 145 11.29 -9.54 5.98
C VAL A 145 12.76 -9.17 5.78
N LEU A 146 13.56 -9.20 6.86
CA LEU A 146 14.99 -8.90 6.80
C LEU A 146 15.76 -9.89 5.92
N GLU A 147 15.39 -11.18 5.96
CA GLU A 147 16.00 -12.20 5.11
C GLU A 147 15.72 -11.98 3.64
N VAL A 148 14.45 -11.75 3.27
CA VAL A 148 14.07 -11.50 1.89
C VAL A 148 14.72 -10.23 1.34
N ILE A 149 14.77 -9.15 2.14
CA ILE A 149 15.45 -7.91 1.74
C ILE A 149 16.94 -8.15 1.48
N ARG A 150 17.63 -8.97 2.29
CA ARG A 150 19.03 -9.34 2.04
C ARG A 150 19.21 -10.11 0.73
N CYS A 151 18.29 -11.02 0.42
CA CYS A 151 18.30 -11.78 -0.83
C CYS A 151 18.08 -10.84 -2.04
N CYS A 152 17.10 -9.95 -1.97
CA CYS A 152 16.85 -8.93 -2.99
C CYS A 152 18.07 -8.03 -3.21
N ASN A 153 18.71 -7.55 -2.14
CA ASN A 153 19.92 -6.73 -2.23
C ASN A 153 21.08 -7.49 -2.89
N SER A 154 21.25 -8.79 -2.59
CA SER A 154 22.28 -9.63 -3.22
C SER A 154 22.04 -9.81 -4.72
N GLY A 155 20.78 -9.81 -5.14
CA GLY A 155 20.36 -9.83 -6.55
C GLY A 155 20.23 -8.45 -7.20
N ASN A 156 20.62 -7.35 -6.52
CA ASN A 156 20.41 -5.97 -6.96
C ASN A 156 18.96 -5.64 -7.34
N VAL A 157 17.99 -6.23 -6.64
CA VAL A 157 16.56 -5.96 -6.80
C VAL A 157 16.09 -5.00 -5.72
N PRO A 158 15.58 -3.79 -6.08
CA PRO A 158 15.02 -2.86 -5.11
C PRO A 158 13.82 -3.49 -4.39
N ALA A 159 13.85 -3.52 -3.06
CA ALA A 159 12.82 -4.14 -2.25
C ALA A 159 12.65 -3.46 -0.88
N SER A 160 11.44 -3.54 -0.32
CA SER A 160 11.12 -3.06 1.02
C SER A 160 9.95 -3.84 1.61
N MET A 161 9.72 -3.67 2.91
CA MET A 161 8.61 -4.29 3.62
C MET A 161 7.24 -3.71 3.21
N THR A 162 6.20 -4.55 3.08
CA THR A 162 4.81 -4.08 3.01
C THR A 162 4.42 -3.50 4.37
N MET A 163 4.23 -2.19 4.45
CA MET A 163 4.07 -1.51 5.73
C MET A 163 2.86 -2.05 6.51
N LEU A 164 3.10 -2.39 7.78
CA LEU A 164 2.11 -3.01 8.69
C LEU A 164 1.59 -4.39 8.22
N GLY A 165 2.29 -5.04 7.29
CA GLY A 165 2.14 -6.45 6.94
C GLY A 165 3.45 -7.22 7.15
N ASN A 166 3.39 -8.53 7.37
CA ASN A 166 4.58 -9.35 7.41
C ASN A 166 4.91 -9.76 5.96
N GLY A 167 5.56 -8.89 5.19
CA GLY A 167 5.78 -9.15 3.77
C GLY A 167 6.77 -8.19 3.14
N VAL A 168 7.18 -8.49 1.91
CA VAL A 168 8.12 -7.70 1.11
C VAL A 168 7.53 -7.45 -0.26
N PHE A 169 7.70 -6.23 -0.76
CA PHE A 169 7.49 -5.88 -2.15
C PHE A 169 8.83 -5.51 -2.81
N ALA A 170 8.99 -5.91 -4.06
CA ALA A 170 10.23 -5.78 -4.84
C ALA A 170 9.92 -5.35 -6.27
N TYR A 171 10.84 -4.61 -6.91
CA TYR A 171 10.63 -4.01 -8.23
C TYR A 171 11.60 -4.54 -9.28
N GLY A 172 11.08 -4.79 -10.48
CA GLY A 172 11.87 -5.18 -11.64
C GLY A 172 11.61 -6.59 -12.12
N ASP A 173 12.19 -6.92 -13.27
CA ASP A 173 11.90 -8.15 -14.01
C ASP A 173 12.36 -9.41 -13.25
N SER A 174 13.44 -9.30 -12.46
CA SER A 174 13.97 -10.40 -11.64
C SER A 174 13.29 -10.53 -10.26
N ALA A 175 12.38 -9.61 -9.89
CA ALA A 175 11.80 -9.60 -8.55
C ALA A 175 11.01 -10.89 -8.25
N LYS A 176 10.26 -11.40 -9.24
CA LYS A 176 9.47 -12.62 -9.08
C LYS A 176 10.33 -13.84 -8.74
N GLU A 177 11.42 -14.01 -9.47
CA GLU A 177 12.33 -15.15 -9.31
C GLU A 177 13.00 -15.14 -7.94
N ILE A 178 13.39 -13.96 -7.44
CA ILE A 178 13.98 -13.80 -6.11
C ILE A 178 12.97 -14.07 -5.00
N LEU A 179 11.70 -13.68 -5.18
CA LEU A 179 10.66 -13.87 -4.16
C LEU A 179 10.07 -15.27 -4.14
N ALA A 180 10.11 -16.01 -5.26
CA ALA A 180 9.47 -17.32 -5.41
C ALA A 180 9.84 -18.37 -4.34
N PRO A 181 11.09 -18.45 -3.82
CA PRO A 181 11.43 -19.38 -2.75
C PRO A 181 10.73 -19.11 -1.41
N TYR A 182 10.17 -17.91 -1.23
CA TYR A 182 9.60 -17.47 0.05
C TYR A 182 8.08 -17.63 0.13
N GLY A 183 7.39 -17.98 -0.96
CA GLY A 183 5.95 -18.22 -0.95
C GLY A 183 5.26 -17.84 -2.26
N GLU A 184 3.92 -17.70 -2.20
CA GLU A 184 3.13 -17.20 -3.32
C GLU A 184 3.54 -15.76 -3.66
N VAL A 185 3.84 -15.52 -4.93
CA VAL A 185 4.27 -14.20 -5.42
C VAL A 185 3.11 -13.50 -6.12
N PHE A 186 2.71 -12.37 -5.56
CA PHE A 186 1.72 -11.47 -6.14
C PHE A 186 2.41 -10.48 -7.08
N GLU A 187 2.22 -10.66 -8.39
CA GLU A 187 2.78 -9.78 -9.41
C GLU A 187 1.79 -8.66 -9.75
N CYS A 188 2.20 -7.42 -9.50
CA CYS A 188 1.41 -6.22 -9.69
C CYS A 188 2.08 -5.26 -10.69
N ARG A 189 1.29 -4.32 -11.22
CA ARG A 189 1.79 -3.16 -11.98
C ARG A 189 1.23 -1.88 -11.40
N LEU A 190 1.97 -0.80 -11.56
CA LEU A 190 1.51 0.51 -11.13
C LEU A 190 0.22 0.88 -11.87
N ALA A 191 -0.87 1.10 -11.14
CA ALA A 191 -2.13 1.52 -11.74
C ALA A 191 -2.00 2.93 -12.34
N HIS A 192 -2.65 3.21 -13.47
CA HIS A 192 -2.64 4.55 -14.08
C HIS A 192 -3.86 5.42 -13.72
N ARG A 193 -4.83 4.86 -12.98
CA ARG A 193 -6.07 5.51 -12.56
C ARG A 193 -6.51 4.95 -11.21
N GLY A 194 -7.42 5.65 -10.53
CA GLY A 194 -8.08 5.20 -9.31
C GLY A 194 -9.17 4.13 -9.56
N PRO A 195 -10.10 3.95 -8.61
CA PRO A 195 -11.23 3.04 -8.75
C PRO A 195 -12.02 3.29 -10.04
N ARG A 196 -12.51 2.23 -10.67
CA ARG A 196 -13.32 2.32 -11.88
C ARG A 196 -14.36 1.22 -11.95
N ILE A 197 -15.48 1.52 -12.60
CA ILE A 197 -16.47 0.51 -12.97
C ILE A 197 -15.97 -0.24 -14.20
N THR A 198 -15.91 -1.57 -14.11
CA THR A 198 -15.47 -2.45 -15.22
C THR A 198 -16.64 -3.06 -15.98
N GLY A 199 -17.85 -3.00 -15.44
CA GLY A 199 -19.08 -3.46 -16.08
C GLY A 199 -20.30 -3.16 -15.21
N VAL A 200 -21.47 -3.12 -15.84
CA VAL A 200 -22.77 -3.08 -15.17
C VAL A 200 -23.61 -4.15 -15.84
N ASN A 201 -23.96 -5.19 -15.09
CA ASN A 201 -24.91 -6.19 -15.57
C ASN A 201 -26.32 -5.70 -15.23
N PRO A 202 -27.20 -5.51 -16.22
CA PRO A 202 -28.58 -5.11 -16.00
C PRO A 202 -29.42 -6.18 -15.30
#